data_AF-A0A6I1QMC1-F1
#
_entry.id   AF-A0A6I1QMC1-F1
#
_cell.length_a   1.000
_cell.length_b   1.000
_cell.length_c   1.000
_cell.angle_alpha   90.00
_cell.angle_beta   90.00
_cell.angle_gamma   90.00
#
_symmetry.space_group_name_H-M   'P 1'
#
loop_
_entity.id
_entity.type
_entity.pdbx_description
1 polymer ?
#
loop_
_entity_poly.entity_id
_entity_poly.type
_entity_poly.pdbx_seq_one_letter_code
_entity_poly.pdbx_strand_id
1 'polypeptide(L)'
;MKLAAFRKLGLLSLGALTALALLASACGDDDDDDDDDDTGVTPATEEADEATEEATETETEATEEEGDEGTAEEAAEEGEPDESAGVLAECPPEGIFAVDESIALFDERPEDEDRTGVTEDAIRIGKHSPLTGPAAPINYGEYVSLFLDYVNQNGGIHGRQLELFEADSAFNPAQGVTAVQQLVERDQVFLLMGGQGSAIETAVSDYLVSRGIPNLFMAAATVLMAEPTEPTRVSGIVSGIQTGLALADYVIEQQPGATLAIIHQNDEFGRAILPAFENAEDRGDVEIVIAPTFDLGQPDLTPQVQQAVDANPDFIVIEAQAPQGLQMLRALRETIGSDIPVIFGDAFPGIPPGSPNMGGVVSVIYTYAPNQADLGCSPQVQGLVEDAGLPFDSRATGAAYWVDALVRSLTLAGPDPTREGLIEAMEMGFDGSWSCGVCVGPTILGPQDHWTLETLWPVQWDDEGGGPVPLQDPISYETSEGLGIRGNVPGFDCTPETCPWEE
;
A
#
# COMPACT_ATOMS: atom_id res chain seq x y z
N MET A 1 -47.46 17.10 13.76
CA MET A 1 -48.78 16.42 13.84
C MET A 1 -48.53 14.94 14.16
N LYS A 2 -48.67 14.50 15.42
CA LYS A 2 -49.61 13.44 15.91
C LYS A 2 -49.72 12.24 14.94
N LEU A 3 -49.39 10.98 15.29
CA LEU A 3 -49.83 10.11 16.41
C LEU A 3 -48.76 9.01 16.68
N ALA A 4 -48.29 8.79 17.91
CA ALA A 4 -48.74 7.81 18.94
C ALA A 4 -48.23 6.36 18.71
N ALA A 5 -47.20 5.86 19.40
CA ALA A 5 -47.10 5.47 20.82
C ALA A 5 -47.82 4.15 21.21
N PHE A 6 -47.04 3.11 21.53
CA PHE A 6 -47.37 2.16 22.59
C PHE A 6 -46.11 1.83 23.40
N ARG A 7 -46.31 1.68 24.70
CA ARG A 7 -45.34 1.82 25.79
C ARG A 7 -45.43 0.57 26.68
N LYS A 8 -44.30 0.19 27.28
CA LYS A 8 -44.14 -0.43 28.63
C LYS A 8 -44.59 -1.88 28.78
N LEU A 9 -44.00 -2.74 29.64
CA LEU A 9 -43.33 -2.64 30.95
C LEU A 9 -42.64 -4.03 31.16
N GLY A 10 -41.64 -4.33 31.98
CA GLY A 10 -40.93 -3.72 33.11
C GLY A 10 -39.83 -4.72 33.56
N LEU A 11 -38.65 -4.25 33.98
CA LEU A 11 -38.20 -4.14 35.38
C LEU A 11 -38.11 -5.46 36.18
N LEU A 12 -36.86 -5.77 36.60
CA LEU A 12 -36.38 -6.23 37.93
C LEU A 12 -35.05 -6.97 37.70
N SER A 13 -33.97 -6.90 38.48
CA SER A 13 -33.39 -6.00 39.49
C SER A 13 -32.19 -6.77 40.06
N LEU A 14 -31.09 -6.06 40.35
CA LEU A 14 -30.13 -6.26 41.45
C LEU A 14 -29.64 -7.67 41.83
N GLY A 15 -28.31 -7.82 41.91
CA GLY A 15 -27.71 -8.81 42.81
C GLY A 15 -26.20 -8.95 42.66
N ALA A 16 -25.45 -8.10 43.36
CA ALA A 16 -24.01 -8.21 43.55
C ALA A 16 -23.62 -9.53 44.23
N LEU A 17 -22.44 -10.08 43.91
CA LEU A 17 -21.64 -10.83 44.86
C LEU A 17 -20.15 -10.58 44.66
N THR A 18 -19.52 -10.21 45.77
CA THR A 18 -18.15 -9.75 45.95
C THR A 18 -17.23 -10.92 46.31
N ALA A 19 -16.00 -10.86 45.78
CA ALA A 19 -14.70 -11.26 46.35
C ALA A 19 -14.52 -12.57 47.14
N LEU A 20 -13.50 -13.34 46.74
CA LEU A 20 -12.48 -13.80 47.68
C LEU A 20 -11.11 -13.94 46.99
N ALA A 21 -10.12 -13.22 47.54
CA ALA A 21 -8.71 -13.31 47.23
C ALA A 21 -8.04 -14.40 48.09
N LEU A 22 -6.95 -15.00 47.58
CA LEU A 22 -5.90 -15.62 48.39
C LEU A 22 -4.55 -15.39 47.70
N LEU A 23 -3.69 -14.64 48.39
CA LEU A 23 -2.26 -14.43 48.16
C LEU A 23 -1.51 -15.04 49.35
N ALA A 24 -0.40 -15.75 49.08
CA ALA A 24 0.81 -15.98 49.90
C ALA A 24 1.55 -17.21 49.29
N SER A 25 2.69 -17.10 48.60
CA SER A 25 4.08 -16.70 48.97
C SER A 25 4.90 -17.77 49.71
N ALA A 26 6.16 -17.89 49.25
CA ALA A 26 7.37 -18.47 49.88
C ALA A 26 7.55 -20.00 49.78
N CYS A 27 8.75 -20.58 49.62
CA CYS A 27 10.14 -20.13 49.35
C CYS A 27 11.01 -21.40 49.18
N GLY A 28 12.16 -21.26 48.49
CA GLY A 28 13.43 -21.94 48.79
C GLY A 28 13.67 -23.25 48.05
N ASP A 29 14.89 -23.66 47.71
CA ASP A 29 16.27 -23.15 47.88
C ASP A 29 17.09 -23.93 46.84
N ASP A 30 18.22 -23.43 46.36
CA ASP A 30 19.40 -24.22 45.97
C ASP A 30 20.51 -23.23 45.57
N ASP A 31 21.25 -22.79 46.60
CA ASP A 31 22.60 -22.22 46.51
C ASP A 31 23.64 -23.34 46.75
N ASP A 32 24.91 -23.00 46.50
CA ASP A 32 26.17 -23.67 46.88
C ASP A 32 26.74 -24.66 45.83
N ASP A 33 28.01 -24.62 45.39
CA ASP A 33 29.17 -23.82 45.79
C ASP A 33 30.39 -24.13 44.86
N ASP A 34 31.37 -23.21 44.90
CA ASP A 34 32.84 -23.40 44.80
C ASP A 34 33.60 -23.52 43.45
N ASP A 35 34.18 -22.38 43.06
CA ASP A 35 35.62 -22.04 43.15
C ASP A 35 36.72 -22.87 42.43
N ASP A 36 37.34 -22.15 41.49
CA ASP A 36 38.77 -21.81 41.36
C ASP A 36 39.88 -22.82 40.94
N ASP A 37 40.74 -22.20 40.12
CA ASP A 37 42.16 -22.42 39.84
C ASP A 37 42.61 -23.50 38.83
N ASP A 38 42.76 -23.01 37.60
CA ASP A 38 44.05 -22.78 36.92
C ASP A 38 45.14 -23.86 37.07
N THR A 39 45.55 -24.42 35.93
CA THR A 39 46.98 -24.43 35.56
C THR A 39 47.15 -24.72 34.07
N GLY A 40 47.54 -23.68 33.32
CA GLY A 40 48.90 -23.66 32.81
C GLY A 40 49.16 -23.97 31.32
N VAL A 41 49.76 -22.93 30.71
CA VAL A 41 50.93 -22.95 29.81
C VAL A 41 50.67 -22.79 28.29
N THR A 42 50.80 -21.54 27.84
CA THR A 42 51.32 -21.11 26.51
C THR A 42 52.87 -20.96 26.58
N PRO A 43 53.67 -20.42 25.62
CA PRO A 43 53.42 -19.92 24.25
C PRO A 43 54.55 -20.23 23.22
N ALA A 44 54.40 -19.77 21.96
CA ALA A 44 55.41 -19.17 21.05
C ALA A 44 54.73 -18.83 19.70
N THR A 45 54.58 -17.58 19.25
CA THR A 45 55.52 -16.70 18.47
C THR A 45 56.23 -17.48 17.35
N GLU A 46 56.22 -17.12 16.05
CA GLU A 46 56.54 -15.84 15.40
C GLU A 46 56.36 -15.97 13.85
N GLU A 47 56.15 -14.82 13.19
CA GLU A 47 56.57 -14.41 11.82
C GLU A 47 55.99 -14.95 10.48
N ALA A 48 55.84 -13.96 9.58
CA ALA A 48 56.12 -13.92 8.13
C ALA A 48 54.98 -14.09 7.11
N ASP A 49 54.49 -12.93 6.65
CA ASP A 49 54.47 -12.38 5.28
C ASP A 49 54.34 -13.26 4.01
N GLU A 50 53.54 -12.68 3.11
CA GLU A 50 53.55 -12.68 1.63
C GLU A 50 53.29 -13.98 0.84
N ALA A 51 52.19 -13.99 0.07
CA ALA A 51 52.24 -13.97 -1.39
C ALA A 51 50.85 -13.76 -2.03
N THR A 52 50.81 -12.75 -2.91
CA THR A 52 49.83 -12.38 -3.94
C THR A 52 49.83 -13.33 -5.15
N GLU A 53 48.68 -13.47 -5.82
CA GLU A 53 48.47 -13.74 -7.27
C GLU A 53 46.94 -13.74 -7.47
N GLU A 54 46.29 -13.29 -8.55
CA GLU A 54 46.64 -12.51 -9.73
C GLU A 54 45.28 -12.08 -10.31
N ALA A 55 45.11 -10.82 -10.70
CA ALA A 55 43.91 -10.31 -11.37
C ALA A 55 44.18 -10.23 -12.88
N THR A 56 43.31 -10.81 -13.69
CA THR A 56 43.34 -10.67 -15.15
C THR A 56 42.39 -9.55 -15.58
N GLU A 57 42.99 -8.46 -16.05
CA GLU A 57 42.36 -7.41 -16.85
C GLU A 57 42.00 -7.95 -18.25
N THR A 58 40.90 -7.45 -18.83
CA THR A 58 40.67 -7.54 -20.28
C THR A 58 40.28 -6.14 -20.75
N GLU A 59 41.23 -5.47 -21.39
CA GLU A 59 41.05 -4.23 -22.13
C GLU A 59 40.18 -4.49 -23.37
N THR A 60 39.27 -3.58 -23.70
CA THR A 60 38.73 -3.45 -25.06
C THR A 60 38.80 -1.98 -25.47
N GLU A 61 39.44 -1.75 -26.61
CA GLU A 61 39.87 -0.47 -27.14
C GLU A 61 38.70 0.47 -27.50
N ALA A 62 38.85 1.74 -27.09
CA ALA A 62 38.13 2.87 -27.65
C ALA A 62 38.74 3.27 -29.00
N THR A 63 37.89 3.55 -29.98
CA THR A 63 38.27 4.27 -31.20
C THR A 63 37.53 5.60 -31.22
N GLU A 64 38.31 6.69 -31.16
CA GLU A 64 37.88 8.06 -31.43
C GLU A 64 37.84 8.27 -32.95
N GLU A 65 36.73 8.81 -33.47
CA GLU A 65 36.74 9.63 -34.69
C GLU A 65 36.05 10.96 -34.37
N GLU A 66 36.81 12.05 -34.50
CA GLU A 66 36.30 13.41 -34.57
C GLU A 66 35.68 13.69 -35.94
N GLY A 67 34.61 14.47 -35.97
CA GLY A 67 34.23 15.26 -37.14
C GLY A 67 32.73 15.57 -37.25
N ASP A 68 32.36 16.79 -36.88
CA ASP A 68 31.87 17.83 -37.82
C ASP A 68 30.79 18.72 -37.17
N GLU A 69 31.08 20.02 -37.13
CA GLU A 69 30.16 21.08 -36.73
C GLU A 69 29.15 21.31 -37.85
N GLY A 70 27.86 21.05 -37.57
CA GLY A 70 26.78 21.27 -38.52
C GLY A 70 25.58 21.95 -37.86
N THR A 71 25.43 23.24 -38.12
CA THR A 71 24.27 24.10 -37.80
C THR A 71 22.95 23.59 -38.43
N ALA A 72 21.85 23.57 -37.67
CA ALA A 72 20.46 23.70 -38.14
C ALA A 72 19.59 23.98 -36.89
N GLU A 73 19.11 25.20 -36.66
CA GLU A 73 17.93 25.85 -37.25
C GLU A 73 16.62 25.09 -36.97
N GLU A 74 15.72 25.80 -36.26
CA GLU A 74 14.39 25.40 -35.79
C GLU A 74 13.57 24.60 -36.82
N ALA A 75 13.00 23.49 -36.36
CA ALA A 75 11.73 23.00 -36.88
C ALA A 75 10.90 22.50 -35.70
N ALA A 76 9.87 23.27 -35.36
CA ALA A 76 8.77 22.81 -34.52
C ALA A 76 7.99 21.75 -35.29
N GLU A 77 8.03 20.51 -34.81
CA GLU A 77 7.02 19.49 -35.12
C GLU A 77 6.17 19.31 -33.87
N GLU A 78 4.89 19.65 -34.00
CA GLU A 78 3.83 19.24 -33.08
C GLU A 78 3.73 17.71 -33.14
N GLY A 79 4.20 17.04 -32.08
CA GLY A 79 4.02 15.60 -31.90
C GLY A 79 2.72 15.33 -31.15
N GLU A 80 1.82 14.57 -31.77
CA GLU A 80 0.73 13.88 -31.10
C GLU A 80 1.32 12.94 -30.00
N PRO A 81 0.67 12.78 -28.84
CA PRO A 81 1.18 11.90 -27.79
C PRO A 81 1.15 10.45 -28.28
N ASP A 82 2.28 9.77 -28.15
CA ASP A 82 2.41 8.33 -28.39
C ASP A 82 1.69 7.56 -27.26
N GLU A 83 0.51 7.02 -27.56
CA GLU A 83 -0.31 6.22 -26.63
C GLU A 83 0.13 4.74 -26.53
N SER A 84 1.38 4.38 -26.84
CA SER A 84 1.76 2.96 -26.86
C SER A 84 3.20 2.66 -26.47
N ALA A 85 3.60 3.08 -25.27
CA ALA A 85 4.62 2.39 -24.47
C ALA A 85 4.54 2.93 -23.03
N GLY A 86 4.42 2.06 -22.04
CA GLY A 86 4.67 2.45 -20.65
C GLY A 86 6.11 2.93 -20.53
N VAL A 87 6.32 4.24 -20.60
CA VAL A 87 7.62 4.85 -20.34
C VAL A 87 7.84 4.67 -18.85
N LEU A 88 8.71 3.73 -18.48
CA LEU A 88 9.22 3.63 -17.12
C LEU A 88 9.75 5.02 -16.73
N ALA A 89 9.11 5.64 -15.75
CA ALA A 89 9.52 6.92 -15.22
C ALA A 89 10.98 6.82 -14.75
N GLU A 90 11.89 7.55 -15.40
CA GLU A 90 13.23 7.76 -14.86
C GLU A 90 13.12 8.54 -13.54
N CYS A 91 14.00 8.23 -12.58
CA CYS A 91 14.04 9.05 -11.37
C CYS A 91 14.45 10.48 -11.72
N PRO A 92 13.74 11.51 -11.24
CA PRO A 92 14.18 12.88 -11.43
C PRO A 92 15.63 13.08 -10.97
N PRO A 93 16.43 13.93 -11.64
CA PRO A 93 17.82 14.19 -11.26
C PRO A 93 18.00 14.64 -9.81
N GLU A 94 17.01 15.36 -9.29
CA GLU A 94 16.90 15.82 -7.90
C GLU A 94 16.55 14.72 -6.90
N GLY A 95 16.18 13.53 -7.39
CA GLY A 95 15.81 12.36 -6.58
C GLY A 95 14.36 12.38 -6.11
N ILE A 96 13.93 11.26 -5.53
CA ILE A 96 12.62 11.18 -4.86
C ILE A 96 12.60 12.10 -3.62
N PHE A 97 11.42 12.64 -3.28
CA PHE A 97 11.19 13.57 -2.18
C PHE A 97 11.78 14.97 -2.36
N ALA A 98 12.23 15.32 -3.57
CA ALA A 98 12.77 16.64 -3.84
C ALA A 98 11.70 17.75 -3.66
N VAL A 99 12.10 18.83 -2.99
CA VAL A 99 11.25 20.00 -2.76
C VAL A 99 11.67 21.11 -3.71
N ASP A 100 10.89 21.34 -4.77
CA ASP A 100 11.03 22.50 -5.65
C ASP A 100 9.95 23.55 -5.32
N GLU A 101 10.26 24.48 -4.42
CA GLU A 101 9.33 25.53 -4.00
C GLU A 101 8.87 26.45 -5.16
N SER A 102 9.55 26.42 -6.32
CA SER A 102 9.15 27.24 -7.48
C SER A 102 7.85 26.76 -8.13
N ILE A 103 7.38 25.55 -7.80
CA ILE A 103 6.12 24.98 -8.30
C ILE A 103 4.91 25.40 -7.45
N ALA A 104 5.09 26.20 -6.39
CA ALA A 104 4.00 26.64 -5.53
C ALA A 104 2.92 27.40 -6.32
N LEU A 105 1.65 27.04 -6.08
CA LEU A 105 0.50 27.66 -6.73
C LEU A 105 -0.05 28.85 -5.94
N PHE A 106 0.14 28.85 -4.60
CA PHE A 106 -0.46 29.84 -3.72
C PHE A 106 0.58 30.43 -2.75
N ASP A 107 0.85 31.73 -2.88
CA ASP A 107 1.72 32.44 -1.93
C ASP A 107 0.99 32.73 -0.60
N GLU A 108 -0.29 33.09 -0.68
CA GLU A 108 -1.16 33.43 0.44
C GLU A 108 -2.55 32.84 0.22
N ARG A 109 -3.21 32.41 1.31
CA ARG A 109 -4.58 31.90 1.29
C ARG A 109 -5.52 32.79 2.12
N PRO A 110 -6.84 32.79 1.85
CA PRO A 110 -7.81 33.52 2.67
C PRO A 110 -7.65 33.25 4.18
N GLU A 111 -7.82 34.30 5.00
CA GLU A 111 -7.63 34.21 6.46
C GLU A 111 -8.65 33.29 7.15
N ASP A 112 -9.81 33.05 6.52
CA ASP A 112 -10.90 32.24 7.05
C ASP A 112 -10.81 30.74 6.72
N GLU A 113 -9.86 30.34 5.88
CA GLU A 113 -9.56 28.93 5.57
C GLU A 113 -8.79 28.22 6.69
N ASP A 114 -8.99 26.91 6.83
CA ASP A 114 -8.54 26.14 8.00
C ASP A 114 -7.06 25.77 7.91
N ARG A 115 -6.29 26.20 8.91
CA ARG A 115 -4.86 25.94 9.10
C ARG A 115 -4.57 25.11 10.36
N THR A 116 -5.59 24.49 10.96
CA THR A 116 -5.42 23.66 12.14
C THR A 116 -4.34 22.61 11.88
N GLY A 117 -3.31 22.56 12.73
CA GLY A 117 -2.19 21.64 12.55
C GLY A 117 -1.02 22.20 11.73
N VAL A 118 -1.14 23.41 11.18
CA VAL A 118 -0.03 24.18 10.58
C VAL A 118 0.46 25.22 11.59
N THR A 119 1.77 25.33 11.73
CA THR A 119 2.45 26.34 12.55
C THR A 119 3.50 27.07 11.71
N GLU A 120 4.27 27.98 12.30
CA GLU A 120 5.41 28.64 11.61
C GLU A 120 6.49 27.62 11.22
N ASP A 121 6.72 26.60 12.04
CA ASP A 121 7.85 25.67 11.90
C ASP A 121 7.45 24.23 11.54
N ALA A 122 6.16 23.90 11.57
CA ALA A 122 5.71 22.51 11.42
C ALA A 122 4.32 22.35 10.78
N ILE A 123 4.13 21.22 10.10
CA ILE A 123 2.85 20.69 9.60
C ILE A 123 2.62 19.34 10.27
N ARG A 124 1.50 19.22 11.00
CA ARG A 124 1.14 17.99 11.71
C ARG A 124 0.42 17.01 10.79
N ILE A 125 0.94 15.81 10.69
CA ILE A 125 0.42 14.72 9.86
C ILE A 125 -0.08 13.62 10.79
N GLY A 126 -1.33 13.19 10.61
CA GLY A 126 -1.88 12.04 11.32
C GLY A 126 -1.74 10.76 10.52
N LYS A 127 -1.46 9.64 11.20
CA LYS A 127 -1.57 8.30 10.63
C LYS A 127 -2.19 7.37 11.65
N HIS A 128 -3.21 6.62 11.27
CA HIS A 128 -3.62 5.45 12.05
C HIS A 128 -2.98 4.20 11.45
N SER A 129 -2.53 3.31 12.33
CA SER A 129 -1.72 2.14 11.97
C SER A 129 -2.09 0.94 12.82
N PRO A 130 -1.99 -0.29 12.30
CA PRO A 130 -2.12 -1.49 13.11
C PRO A 130 -0.86 -1.68 13.96
N LEU A 131 -0.69 -0.94 15.05
CA LEU A 131 0.51 -1.05 15.89
C LEU A 131 0.48 -2.30 16.77
N THR A 132 -0.72 -2.81 17.04
CA THR A 132 -0.93 -4.05 17.80
C THR A 132 -1.86 -5.02 17.07
N GLY A 133 -1.91 -6.27 17.56
CA GLY A 133 -2.79 -7.30 17.01
C GLY A 133 -2.21 -8.04 15.80
N PRO A 134 -3.02 -8.87 15.12
CA PRO A 134 -2.56 -9.78 14.08
C PRO A 134 -2.06 -9.08 12.81
N ALA A 135 -2.41 -7.81 12.60
CA ALA A 135 -1.96 -6.98 11.49
C ALA A 135 -0.71 -6.12 11.82
N ALA A 136 -0.14 -6.21 13.02
CA ALA A 136 1.11 -5.50 13.32
C ALA A 136 2.26 -5.77 12.33
N PRO A 137 2.44 -6.99 11.80
CA PRO A 137 3.50 -7.27 10.83
C PRO A 137 3.36 -6.58 9.46
N ILE A 138 2.17 -6.08 9.11
CA ILE A 138 1.90 -5.42 7.82
C ILE A 138 1.88 -3.89 7.96
N ASN A 139 2.41 -3.34 9.06
CA ASN A 139 2.45 -1.90 9.29
C ASN A 139 3.40 -1.19 8.31
N TYR A 140 3.01 0.00 7.85
CA TYR A 140 3.81 0.90 7.03
C TYR A 140 4.48 2.03 7.81
N GLY A 141 4.12 2.23 9.09
CA GLY A 141 4.52 3.41 9.87
C GLY A 141 6.03 3.67 9.93
N GLU A 142 6.84 2.61 10.01
CA GLU A 142 8.31 2.73 10.04
C GLU A 142 8.89 3.35 8.76
N TYR A 143 8.34 2.99 7.58
CA TYR A 143 8.76 3.55 6.31
C TYR A 143 8.28 4.99 6.12
N VAL A 144 7.02 5.27 6.49
CA VAL A 144 6.47 6.64 6.41
C VAL A 144 7.29 7.59 7.30
N SER A 145 7.59 7.18 8.54
CA SER A 145 8.42 7.98 9.45
C SER A 145 9.82 8.21 8.87
N LEU A 146 10.46 7.17 8.33
CA LEU A 146 11.78 7.28 7.72
C LEU A 146 11.82 8.32 6.60
N PHE A 147 10.86 8.29 5.68
CA PHE A 147 10.86 9.19 4.53
C PHE A 147 10.47 10.63 4.91
N LEU A 148 9.54 10.81 5.86
CA LEU A 148 9.26 12.15 6.40
C LEU A 148 10.50 12.73 7.12
N ASP A 149 11.23 11.91 7.87
CA ASP A 149 12.48 12.32 8.52
C ASP A 149 13.56 12.66 7.49
N TYR A 150 13.62 11.96 6.36
CA TYR A 150 14.50 12.30 5.25
C TYR A 150 14.16 13.68 4.65
N VAL A 151 12.88 13.97 4.40
CA VAL A 151 12.42 15.30 3.92
C VAL A 151 12.81 16.40 4.93
N ASN A 152 12.56 16.16 6.22
CA ASN A 152 12.89 17.08 7.31
C ASN A 152 14.39 17.39 7.39
N GLN A 153 15.24 16.36 7.28
CA GLN A 153 16.70 16.51 7.26
C GLN A 153 17.20 17.33 6.06
N ASN A 154 16.43 17.38 4.97
CA ASN A 154 16.72 18.17 3.78
C ASN A 154 16.06 19.56 3.79
N GLY A 155 15.51 20.00 4.92
CA GLY A 155 15.01 21.37 5.13
C GLY A 155 13.50 21.46 5.29
N GLY A 156 12.77 20.37 5.12
CA GLY A 156 11.31 20.37 5.17
C GLY A 156 10.68 21.02 3.94
N ILE A 157 9.45 21.51 4.07
CA ILE A 157 8.67 22.12 2.98
C ILE A 157 8.32 23.55 3.37
N HIS A 158 8.71 24.54 2.56
CA HIS A 158 8.47 25.97 2.84
C HIS A 158 8.92 26.36 4.27
N GLY A 159 10.08 25.84 4.68
CA GLY A 159 10.68 26.04 6.00
C GLY A 159 10.04 25.24 7.15
N ARG A 160 9.04 24.39 6.89
CA ARG A 160 8.31 23.63 7.92
C ARG A 160 8.68 22.16 7.95
N GLN A 161 8.80 21.63 9.15
CA GLN A 161 8.99 20.21 9.41
C GLN A 161 7.67 19.45 9.34
N LEU A 162 7.71 18.22 8.85
CA LEU A 162 6.60 17.29 8.80
C LEU A 162 6.60 16.47 10.09
N GLU A 163 5.63 16.73 10.97
CA GLU A 163 5.51 16.04 12.27
C GLU A 163 4.48 14.91 12.20
N LEU A 164 4.93 13.66 12.27
CA LEU A 164 4.04 12.49 12.25
C LEU A 164 3.46 12.19 13.64
N PHE A 165 2.14 12.11 13.72
CA PHE A 165 1.37 11.65 14.87
C PHE A 165 0.73 10.31 14.51
N GLU A 166 1.16 9.24 15.17
CA GLU A 166 0.67 7.89 14.90
C GLU A 166 -0.24 7.39 16.02
N ALA A 167 -1.37 6.77 15.65
CA ALA A 167 -2.33 6.19 16.59
C ALA A 167 -2.67 4.73 16.24
N ASP A 168 -2.74 3.87 17.25
CA ASP A 168 -3.02 2.45 17.07
C ASP A 168 -4.49 2.18 16.72
N SER A 169 -4.74 1.72 15.50
CA SER A 169 -6.06 1.23 15.05
C SER A 169 -6.27 -0.26 15.34
N ALA A 170 -5.20 -1.01 15.65
CA ALA A 170 -5.18 -2.47 15.78
C ALA A 170 -5.87 -3.22 14.62
N PHE A 171 -5.97 -2.60 13.44
CA PHE A 171 -6.74 -3.09 12.30
C PHE A 171 -8.22 -3.39 12.63
N ASN A 172 -8.80 -2.62 13.56
CA ASN A 172 -10.18 -2.77 14.00
C ASN A 172 -10.98 -1.47 13.75
N PRO A 173 -12.15 -1.51 13.08
CA PRO A 173 -12.93 -0.30 12.76
C PRO A 173 -13.30 0.55 13.98
N ALA A 174 -13.70 -0.06 15.09
CA ALA A 174 -14.12 0.69 16.28
C ALA A 174 -12.94 1.40 16.96
N GLN A 175 -11.78 0.73 17.03
CA GLN A 175 -10.56 1.34 17.54
C GLN A 175 -10.01 2.38 16.55
N GLY A 176 -10.08 2.12 15.25
CA GLY A 176 -9.72 3.06 14.19
C GLY A 176 -10.49 4.38 14.28
N VAL A 177 -11.80 4.35 14.53
CA VAL A 177 -12.59 5.57 14.81
C VAL A 177 -12.05 6.34 16.01
N THR A 178 -11.69 5.64 17.09
CA THR A 178 -11.12 6.27 18.29
C THR A 178 -9.73 6.87 18.00
N ALA A 179 -8.89 6.16 17.25
CA ALA A 179 -7.57 6.61 16.82
C ALA A 179 -7.66 7.87 15.95
N VAL A 180 -8.56 7.89 14.97
CA VAL A 180 -8.78 9.05 14.10
C VAL A 180 -9.36 10.24 14.88
N GLN A 181 -10.31 10.02 15.77
CA GLN A 181 -10.81 11.09 16.65
C GLN A 181 -9.71 11.65 17.54
N GLN A 182 -8.80 10.83 18.07
CA GLN A 182 -7.64 11.30 18.81
C GLN A 182 -6.76 12.21 17.95
N LEU A 183 -6.41 11.78 16.73
CA LEU A 183 -5.56 12.54 15.82
C LEU A 183 -6.20 13.91 15.47
N VAL A 184 -7.49 13.91 15.17
CA VAL A 184 -8.22 15.13 14.76
C VAL A 184 -8.52 16.05 15.95
N GLU A 185 -9.05 15.52 17.04
CA GLU A 185 -9.57 16.35 18.15
C GLU A 185 -8.50 16.73 19.17
N ARG A 186 -7.55 15.82 19.45
CA ARG A 186 -6.53 16.01 20.48
C ARG A 186 -5.21 16.48 19.87
N ASP A 187 -4.73 15.76 18.87
CA ASP A 187 -3.42 16.03 18.28
C ASP A 187 -3.51 17.17 17.25
N GLN A 188 -4.73 17.49 16.81
CA GLN A 188 -5.06 18.60 15.90
C GLN A 188 -4.22 18.56 14.63
N VAL A 189 -4.16 17.39 14.00
CA VAL A 189 -3.42 17.18 12.75
C VAL A 189 -4.03 17.99 11.61
N PHE A 190 -3.19 18.43 10.67
CA PHE A 190 -3.60 19.16 9.48
C PHE A 190 -4.32 18.24 8.49
N LEU A 191 -3.75 17.07 8.26
CA LEU A 191 -4.28 16.01 7.40
C LEU A 191 -4.01 14.65 8.02
N LEU A 192 -4.69 13.62 7.53
CA LEU A 192 -4.30 12.23 7.70
C LEU A 192 -3.65 11.72 6.42
N MET A 193 -2.70 10.81 6.55
CA MET A 193 -2.08 10.11 5.41
C MET A 193 -1.93 8.61 5.69
N GLY A 194 -1.96 7.79 4.63
CA GLY A 194 -1.51 6.39 4.72
C GLY A 194 -2.27 5.56 5.75
N GLY A 195 -3.53 5.92 6.01
CA GLY A 195 -4.40 5.16 6.90
C GLY A 195 -4.65 3.77 6.33
N GLN A 196 -4.57 2.74 7.19
CA GLN A 196 -4.53 1.34 6.75
C GLN A 196 -5.80 0.58 7.14
N GLY A 197 -6.45 -0.02 6.14
CA GLY A 197 -7.56 -0.95 6.29
C GLY A 197 -8.90 -0.40 5.79
N SER A 198 -9.46 -1.05 4.77
CA SER A 198 -10.72 -0.66 4.11
C SER A 198 -11.88 -0.43 5.07
N ALA A 199 -12.09 -1.36 6.01
CA ALA A 199 -13.19 -1.25 6.97
C ALA A 199 -13.01 -0.12 7.98
N ILE A 200 -11.77 0.30 8.25
CA ILE A 200 -11.49 1.46 9.10
C ILE A 200 -11.78 2.73 8.33
N GLU A 201 -11.26 2.85 7.10
CA GLU A 201 -11.46 4.04 6.28
C GLU A 201 -12.94 4.30 6.01
N THR A 202 -13.70 3.27 5.65
CA THR A 202 -15.16 3.36 5.52
C THR A 202 -15.83 3.85 6.80
N ALA A 203 -15.39 3.40 7.97
CA ALA A 203 -15.97 3.80 9.25
C ALA A 203 -15.65 5.25 9.67
N VAL A 204 -14.52 5.81 9.23
CA VAL A 204 -14.09 7.18 9.59
C VAL A 204 -14.44 8.22 8.52
N SER A 205 -14.83 7.76 7.34
CA SER A 205 -15.02 8.57 6.14
C SER A 205 -15.95 9.77 6.34
N ASP A 206 -17.18 9.53 6.80
CA ASP A 206 -18.18 10.60 7.03
C ASP A 206 -17.75 11.58 8.11
N TYR A 207 -17.05 11.08 9.14
CA TYR A 207 -16.51 11.92 10.19
C TYR A 207 -15.47 12.87 9.59
N LEU A 208 -14.46 12.37 8.87
CA LEU A 208 -13.40 13.20 8.28
C LEU A 208 -13.95 14.22 7.28
N VAL A 209 -14.85 13.81 6.38
CA VAL A 209 -15.53 14.71 5.43
C VAL A 209 -16.30 15.81 6.16
N SER A 210 -17.10 15.46 7.19
CA SER A 210 -17.87 16.45 7.96
C SER A 210 -17.01 17.46 8.72
N ARG A 211 -15.74 17.10 8.95
CA ARG A 211 -14.73 17.92 9.64
C ARG A 211 -13.81 18.64 8.66
N GLY A 212 -13.94 18.39 7.36
CA GLY A 212 -13.09 18.96 6.31
C GLY A 212 -11.63 18.49 6.38
N ILE A 213 -11.35 17.33 6.99
CA ILE A 213 -9.98 16.85 7.17
C ILE A 213 -9.53 16.11 5.90
N PRO A 214 -8.47 16.54 5.21
CA PRO A 214 -7.90 15.75 4.12
C PRO A 214 -7.38 14.40 4.65
N ASN A 215 -7.81 13.31 4.03
CA ASN A 215 -7.37 11.95 4.29
C ASN A 215 -6.75 11.40 3.01
N LEU A 216 -5.43 11.43 2.95
CA LEU A 216 -4.67 11.28 1.72
C LEU A 216 -3.99 9.92 1.65
N PHE A 217 -3.85 9.39 0.44
CA PHE A 217 -3.03 8.21 0.15
C PHE A 217 -3.39 7.00 1.03
N MET A 218 -4.68 6.71 1.18
CA MET A 218 -5.17 5.62 2.03
C MET A 218 -4.77 4.24 1.49
N ALA A 219 -4.27 3.38 2.38
CA ALA A 219 -3.97 1.97 2.12
C ALA A 219 -5.24 1.12 2.32
N ALA A 220 -6.21 1.33 1.45
CA ALA A 220 -7.53 0.73 1.49
C ALA A 220 -8.06 0.47 0.07
N ALA A 221 -8.39 -0.80 -0.20
CA ALA A 221 -8.82 -1.25 -1.53
C ALA A 221 -10.33 -1.02 -1.79
N THR A 222 -11.06 -0.52 -0.78
CA THR A 222 -12.49 -0.19 -0.94
C THR A 222 -12.63 0.96 -1.93
N VAL A 223 -13.59 0.80 -2.82
CA VAL A 223 -13.89 1.78 -3.86
C VAL A 223 -14.43 3.10 -3.30
N LEU A 224 -14.87 3.13 -2.02
CA LEU A 224 -15.32 4.34 -1.34
C LEU A 224 -14.22 5.40 -1.18
N MET A 225 -12.94 5.01 -1.32
CA MET A 225 -11.84 5.93 -1.08
C MET A 225 -11.83 7.10 -2.09
N ALA A 226 -12.51 6.97 -3.24
CA ALA A 226 -12.72 8.06 -4.21
C ALA A 226 -13.95 7.88 -5.09
N GLU A 227 -14.81 6.88 -4.84
CA GLU A 227 -16.11 6.81 -5.50
C GLU A 227 -17.28 6.79 -4.48
N PRO A 228 -18.24 7.76 -4.56
CA PRO A 228 -18.15 8.98 -5.37
C PRO A 228 -16.98 9.86 -4.92
N THR A 229 -16.48 10.69 -5.84
CA THR A 229 -15.38 11.61 -5.58
C THR A 229 -15.76 12.57 -4.46
N GLU A 230 -14.92 12.62 -3.44
CA GLU A 230 -15.04 13.52 -2.29
C GLU A 230 -13.72 14.27 -2.13
N PRO A 231 -13.72 15.62 -2.08
CA PRO A 231 -12.48 16.40 -2.17
C PRO A 231 -11.42 16.07 -1.10
N THR A 232 -11.86 15.61 0.07
CA THR A 232 -10.97 15.28 1.19
C THR A 232 -10.50 13.82 1.19
N ARG A 233 -10.87 13.01 0.21
CA ARG A 233 -10.50 11.59 0.14
C ARG A 233 -9.63 11.35 -1.09
N VAL A 234 -8.48 10.72 -0.88
CA VAL A 234 -7.54 10.37 -1.96
C VAL A 234 -6.99 8.98 -1.70
N SER A 235 -7.10 8.05 -2.65
CA SER A 235 -6.52 6.71 -2.48
C SER A 235 -5.00 6.76 -2.47
N GLY A 236 -4.38 5.70 -1.92
CA GLY A 236 -2.94 5.47 -2.01
C GLY A 236 -2.58 4.16 -2.66
N ILE A 237 -3.58 3.38 -3.09
CA ILE A 237 -3.43 2.08 -3.76
C ILE A 237 -4.52 1.95 -4.84
N VAL A 238 -4.33 1.00 -5.76
CA VAL A 238 -5.36 0.59 -6.72
C VAL A 238 -6.60 0.04 -6.00
N SER A 239 -7.78 0.18 -6.60
CA SER A 239 -8.99 -0.42 -6.04
C SER A 239 -8.97 -1.95 -6.13
N GLY A 240 -9.69 -2.60 -5.22
CA GLY A 240 -9.93 -4.04 -5.33
C GLY A 240 -10.67 -4.42 -6.61
N ILE A 241 -11.53 -3.55 -7.15
CA ILE A 241 -12.22 -3.80 -8.42
C ILE A 241 -11.21 -3.82 -9.58
N GLN A 242 -10.31 -2.83 -9.68
CA GLN A 242 -9.27 -2.79 -10.71
C GLN A 242 -8.35 -4.01 -10.64
N THR A 243 -7.90 -4.36 -9.43
CA THR A 243 -7.14 -5.59 -9.18
C THR A 243 -7.91 -6.83 -9.63
N GLY A 244 -9.18 -6.95 -9.22
CA GLY A 244 -10.03 -8.08 -9.56
C GLY A 244 -10.27 -8.21 -11.07
N LEU A 245 -10.44 -7.09 -11.78
CA LEU A 245 -10.66 -7.08 -13.23
C LEU A 245 -9.42 -7.56 -13.98
N ALA A 246 -8.25 -7.06 -13.63
CA ALA A 246 -6.98 -7.49 -14.23
C ALA A 246 -6.75 -8.99 -14.06
N LEU A 247 -7.09 -9.52 -12.90
CA LEU A 247 -6.92 -10.93 -12.56
C LEU A 247 -8.01 -11.82 -13.17
N ALA A 248 -9.25 -11.33 -13.27
CA ALA A 248 -10.32 -12.02 -13.99
C ALA A 248 -10.01 -12.10 -15.48
N ASP A 249 -9.55 -11.01 -16.10
CA ASP A 249 -9.16 -10.98 -17.51
C ASP A 249 -8.02 -11.98 -17.78
N TYR A 250 -7.00 -12.03 -16.92
CA TYR A 250 -5.95 -13.05 -17.00
C TYR A 250 -6.54 -14.47 -17.00
N VAL A 251 -7.42 -14.79 -16.06
CA VAL A 251 -8.05 -16.12 -15.96
C VAL A 251 -8.86 -16.45 -17.22
N ILE A 252 -9.64 -15.50 -17.74
CA ILE A 252 -10.47 -15.67 -18.94
C ILE A 252 -9.58 -15.92 -20.17
N GLU A 253 -8.47 -15.21 -20.30
CA GLU A 253 -7.52 -15.39 -21.40
C GLU A 253 -6.82 -16.75 -21.34
N GLN A 254 -6.47 -17.23 -20.15
CA GLN A 254 -5.89 -18.57 -19.98
C GLN A 254 -6.90 -19.67 -20.25
N GLN A 255 -8.12 -19.54 -19.71
CA GLN A 255 -9.16 -20.54 -19.80
C GLN A 255 -10.56 -19.91 -19.73
N PRO A 256 -11.20 -19.65 -20.89
CA PRO A 256 -12.58 -19.20 -20.93
C PRO A 256 -13.52 -20.22 -20.28
N GLY A 257 -14.38 -19.76 -19.37
CA GLY A 257 -15.28 -20.59 -18.58
C GLY A 257 -14.60 -21.35 -17.45
N ALA A 258 -13.44 -20.88 -16.96
CA ALA A 258 -12.75 -21.50 -15.83
C ALA A 258 -13.59 -21.48 -14.54
N THR A 259 -13.50 -22.56 -13.78
CA THR A 259 -14.07 -22.68 -12.45
C THR A 259 -13.09 -22.14 -11.39
N LEU A 260 -13.59 -21.35 -10.44
CA LEU A 260 -12.79 -20.63 -9.46
C LEU A 260 -13.22 -20.96 -8.03
N ALA A 261 -12.26 -21.18 -7.15
CA ALA A 261 -12.48 -21.07 -5.71
C ALA A 261 -11.84 -19.80 -5.18
N ILE A 262 -12.63 -18.91 -4.57
CA ILE A 262 -12.13 -17.61 -4.07
C ILE A 262 -12.04 -17.63 -2.53
N ILE A 263 -10.84 -17.81 -2.00
CA ILE A 263 -10.60 -17.72 -0.55
C ILE A 263 -10.34 -16.26 -0.19
N HIS A 264 -11.15 -15.69 0.71
CA HIS A 264 -10.99 -14.28 1.04
C HIS A 264 -11.15 -13.94 2.52
N GLN A 265 -10.49 -12.86 2.95
CA GLN A 265 -10.61 -12.35 4.32
C GLN A 265 -12.05 -11.91 4.60
N ASN A 266 -12.53 -12.16 5.81
CA ASN A 266 -13.89 -11.86 6.26
C ASN A 266 -14.07 -10.39 6.67
N ASP A 267 -13.66 -9.47 5.81
CA ASP A 267 -13.85 -8.04 6.00
C ASP A 267 -13.99 -7.31 4.67
N GLU A 268 -14.05 -5.97 4.71
CA GLU A 268 -14.25 -5.14 3.52
C GLU A 268 -13.06 -5.21 2.55
N PHE A 269 -11.85 -5.43 3.05
CA PHE A 269 -10.68 -5.65 2.21
C PHE A 269 -10.81 -6.96 1.44
N GLY A 270 -11.06 -8.09 2.12
CA GLY A 270 -11.18 -9.38 1.45
C GLY A 270 -12.30 -9.48 0.42
N ARG A 271 -13.33 -8.64 0.53
CA ARG A 271 -14.43 -8.59 -0.44
C ARG A 271 -14.19 -7.67 -1.62
N ALA A 272 -13.12 -6.87 -1.62
CA ALA A 272 -12.95 -5.76 -2.57
C ALA A 272 -12.78 -6.23 -4.03
N ILE A 273 -12.23 -7.43 -4.25
CA ILE A 273 -12.04 -8.01 -5.58
C ILE A 273 -13.27 -8.76 -6.12
N LEU A 274 -14.19 -9.16 -5.25
CA LEU A 274 -15.32 -10.03 -5.61
C LEU A 274 -16.22 -9.46 -6.71
N PRO A 275 -16.57 -8.16 -6.71
CA PRO A 275 -17.45 -7.61 -7.75
C PRO A 275 -16.92 -7.83 -9.16
N ALA A 276 -15.59 -7.81 -9.37
CA ALA A 276 -14.99 -8.05 -10.67
C ALA A 276 -15.18 -9.49 -11.14
N PHE A 277 -14.95 -10.47 -10.25
CA PHE A 277 -15.14 -11.89 -10.56
C PHE A 277 -16.62 -12.26 -10.70
N GLU A 278 -17.51 -11.68 -9.88
CA GLU A 278 -18.97 -11.85 -9.99
C GLU A 278 -19.48 -11.29 -11.32
N ASN A 279 -18.99 -10.12 -11.75
CA ASN A 279 -19.33 -9.58 -13.07
C ASN A 279 -18.88 -10.48 -14.22
N ALA A 280 -17.68 -11.07 -14.12
CA ALA A 280 -17.20 -12.05 -15.10
C ALA A 280 -18.03 -13.34 -15.11
N GLU A 281 -18.50 -13.80 -13.94
CA GLU A 281 -19.41 -14.95 -13.82
C GLU A 281 -20.77 -14.66 -14.46
N ASP A 282 -21.36 -13.48 -14.22
CA ASP A 282 -22.64 -13.07 -14.82
C ASP A 282 -22.60 -13.02 -16.35
N ARG A 283 -21.45 -12.67 -16.91
CA ARG A 283 -21.19 -12.72 -18.36
C ARG A 283 -20.98 -14.15 -18.90
N GLY A 284 -20.80 -15.12 -18.01
CA GLY A 284 -20.53 -16.52 -18.34
C GLY A 284 -19.08 -16.79 -18.73
N ASP A 285 -18.15 -15.91 -18.36
CA ASP A 285 -16.73 -16.03 -18.71
C ASP A 285 -15.94 -16.85 -17.69
N VAL A 286 -16.44 -16.98 -16.46
CA VAL A 286 -15.93 -17.85 -15.38
C VAL A 286 -17.10 -18.43 -14.57
N GLU A 287 -16.83 -19.37 -13.65
CA GLU A 287 -17.81 -19.91 -12.70
C GLU A 287 -17.20 -19.98 -11.29
N ILE A 288 -17.78 -19.31 -10.30
CA ILE A 288 -17.31 -19.33 -8.91
C ILE A 288 -17.95 -20.52 -8.19
N VAL A 289 -17.18 -21.59 -7.99
CA VAL A 289 -17.71 -22.85 -7.42
C VAL A 289 -17.79 -22.84 -5.89
N ILE A 290 -16.93 -22.05 -5.22
CA ILE A 290 -16.96 -21.84 -3.77
C ILE A 290 -16.19 -20.57 -3.39
N ALA A 291 -16.62 -19.88 -2.33
CA ALA A 291 -15.91 -18.73 -1.77
C ALA A 291 -15.69 -18.85 -0.25
N PRO A 292 -14.70 -19.64 0.23
CA PRO A 292 -14.44 -19.80 1.66
C PRO A 292 -13.90 -18.51 2.29
N THR A 293 -14.33 -18.22 3.53
CA THR A 293 -13.85 -17.07 4.29
C THR A 293 -12.96 -17.45 5.48
N PHE A 294 -12.10 -16.52 5.90
CA PHE A 294 -11.29 -16.61 7.11
C PHE A 294 -11.24 -15.29 7.88
N ASP A 295 -11.04 -15.35 9.19
CA ASP A 295 -10.85 -14.15 10.00
C ASP A 295 -9.36 -13.80 10.11
N LEU A 296 -9.03 -12.50 10.08
CA LEU A 296 -7.66 -12.04 10.30
C LEU A 296 -7.14 -12.53 11.67
N GLY A 297 -5.94 -13.14 11.67
CA GLY A 297 -5.33 -13.72 12.87
C GLY A 297 -5.80 -15.15 13.19
N GLN A 298 -6.64 -15.76 12.35
CA GLN A 298 -6.96 -17.19 12.45
C GLN A 298 -5.66 -18.04 12.36
N PRO A 299 -5.42 -18.97 13.31
CA PRO A 299 -4.12 -19.64 13.42
C PRO A 299 -3.89 -20.74 12.38
N ASP A 300 -4.95 -21.32 11.83
CA ASP A 300 -4.89 -22.38 10.82
C ASP A 300 -5.87 -22.07 9.68
N LEU A 301 -5.35 -21.98 8.47
CA LEU A 301 -6.10 -21.69 7.25
C LEU A 301 -6.23 -22.92 6.33
N THR A 302 -5.67 -24.07 6.73
CA THR A 302 -5.77 -25.33 5.98
C THR A 302 -7.22 -25.73 5.68
N PRO A 303 -8.21 -25.55 6.59
CA PRO A 303 -9.59 -25.89 6.29
C PRO A 303 -10.20 -25.10 5.13
N GLN A 304 -9.85 -23.83 4.97
CA GLN A 304 -10.31 -22.98 3.85
C GLN A 304 -9.68 -23.46 2.54
N VAL A 305 -8.38 -23.75 2.55
CA VAL A 305 -7.66 -24.27 1.38
C VAL A 305 -8.18 -25.66 0.98
N GLN A 306 -8.46 -26.54 1.94
CA GLN A 306 -9.03 -27.86 1.66
C GLN A 306 -10.43 -27.76 1.04
N GLN A 307 -11.28 -26.86 1.52
CA GLN A 307 -12.60 -26.61 0.91
C GLN A 307 -12.48 -26.14 -0.54
N ALA A 308 -11.53 -25.25 -0.83
CA ALA A 308 -11.25 -24.80 -2.19
C ALA A 308 -10.77 -25.96 -3.07
N VAL A 309 -9.83 -26.79 -2.60
CA VAL A 309 -9.31 -27.95 -3.34
C VAL A 309 -10.39 -29.01 -3.57
N ASP A 310 -11.22 -29.31 -2.57
CA ASP A 310 -12.30 -30.30 -2.64
C ASP A 310 -13.38 -29.93 -3.67
N ALA A 311 -13.54 -28.63 -3.95
CA ALA A 311 -14.41 -28.14 -5.02
C ALA A 311 -13.85 -28.40 -6.44
N ASN A 312 -12.58 -28.81 -6.54
CA ASN A 312 -11.87 -29.10 -7.78
C ASN A 312 -11.98 -27.97 -8.84
N PRO A 313 -11.62 -26.71 -8.49
CA PRO A 313 -11.61 -25.60 -9.42
C PRO A 313 -10.42 -25.69 -10.40
N ASP A 314 -10.49 -24.92 -11.48
CA ASP A 314 -9.36 -24.68 -12.38
C ASP A 314 -8.33 -23.73 -11.75
N PHE A 315 -8.78 -22.73 -10.98
CA PHE A 315 -7.91 -21.79 -10.26
C PHE A 315 -8.38 -21.56 -8.81
N ILE A 316 -7.43 -21.29 -7.92
CA ILE A 316 -7.71 -20.75 -6.58
C ILE A 316 -7.31 -19.28 -6.57
N VAL A 317 -8.26 -18.40 -6.25
CA VAL A 317 -8.03 -16.98 -6.02
C VAL A 317 -7.91 -16.77 -4.50
N ILE A 318 -6.86 -16.06 -4.06
CA ILE A 318 -6.63 -15.71 -2.66
C ILE A 318 -6.66 -14.20 -2.52
N GLU A 319 -7.55 -13.69 -1.66
CA GLU A 319 -7.55 -12.29 -1.21
C GLU A 319 -7.27 -12.23 0.29
N ALA A 320 -6.03 -11.93 0.64
CA ALA A 320 -5.52 -12.02 2.00
C ALA A 320 -4.34 -11.06 2.20
N GLN A 321 -4.09 -10.69 3.46
CA GLN A 321 -2.83 -10.07 3.81
C GLN A 321 -1.66 -11.05 3.58
N ALA A 322 -0.48 -10.55 3.19
CA ALA A 322 0.66 -11.39 2.79
C ALA A 322 0.99 -12.55 3.75
N PRO A 323 1.03 -12.37 5.09
CA PRO A 323 1.30 -13.49 6.00
C PRO A 323 0.28 -14.64 5.89
N GLN A 324 -1.00 -14.32 5.72
CA GLN A 324 -2.07 -15.29 5.58
C GLN A 324 -2.05 -15.96 4.20
N GLY A 325 -1.78 -15.19 3.13
CA GLY A 325 -1.60 -15.76 1.79
C GLY A 325 -0.45 -16.75 1.72
N LEU A 326 0.71 -16.41 2.29
CA LEU A 326 1.86 -17.32 2.38
C LEU A 326 1.55 -18.58 3.23
N GLN A 327 0.77 -18.45 4.29
CA GLN A 327 0.29 -19.58 5.08
C GLN A 327 -0.62 -20.50 4.24
N MET A 328 -1.53 -19.94 3.44
CA MET A 328 -2.41 -20.70 2.56
C MET A 328 -1.64 -21.40 1.44
N LEU A 329 -0.65 -20.73 0.83
CA LEU A 329 0.23 -21.32 -0.18
C LEU A 329 1.04 -22.50 0.38
N ARG A 330 1.57 -22.36 1.61
CA ARG A 330 2.21 -23.48 2.32
C ARG A 330 1.22 -24.63 2.55
N ALA A 331 0.01 -24.35 3.01
CA ALA A 331 -1.00 -25.38 3.23
C ALA A 331 -1.36 -26.11 1.92
N LEU A 332 -1.56 -25.37 0.83
CA LEU A 332 -1.88 -25.90 -0.49
C LEU A 332 -0.78 -26.85 -1.01
N ARG A 333 0.47 -26.38 -1.02
CA ARG A 333 1.58 -27.10 -1.66
C ARG A 333 2.20 -28.17 -0.77
N GLU A 334 2.40 -27.88 0.51
CA GLU A 334 3.14 -28.78 1.41
C GLU A 334 2.24 -29.72 2.21
N THR A 335 1.05 -29.26 2.62
CA THR A 335 0.15 -30.05 3.47
C THR A 335 -0.85 -30.85 2.65
N ILE A 336 -1.48 -30.21 1.67
CA ILE A 336 -2.50 -30.84 0.80
C ILE A 336 -1.84 -31.51 -0.41
N GLY A 337 -0.76 -30.92 -0.94
CA GLY A 337 -0.05 -31.44 -2.11
C GLY A 337 -0.81 -31.19 -3.41
N SER A 338 -1.46 -30.03 -3.52
CA SER A 338 -2.18 -29.60 -4.72
C SER A 338 -1.34 -28.63 -5.54
N ASP A 339 -1.40 -28.78 -6.86
CA ASP A 339 -0.73 -27.93 -7.84
C ASP A 339 -1.74 -27.03 -8.60
N ILE A 340 -2.96 -26.85 -8.08
CA ILE A 340 -3.95 -25.94 -8.68
C ILE A 340 -3.32 -24.54 -8.78
N PRO A 341 -3.35 -23.90 -9.97
CA PRO A 341 -2.84 -22.55 -10.17
C PRO A 341 -3.46 -21.56 -9.19
N VAL A 342 -2.62 -20.67 -8.64
CA VAL A 342 -3.04 -19.67 -7.66
C VAL A 342 -2.94 -18.27 -8.24
N ILE A 343 -4.03 -17.53 -8.10
CA ILE A 343 -4.11 -16.09 -8.30
C ILE A 343 -4.15 -15.45 -6.91
N PHE A 344 -3.32 -14.44 -6.66
CA PHE A 344 -3.27 -13.73 -5.39
C PHE A 344 -3.52 -12.23 -5.64
N GLY A 345 -4.71 -11.77 -5.23
CA GLY A 345 -5.19 -10.40 -5.46
C GLY A 345 -4.26 -9.33 -4.91
N ASP A 346 -4.03 -9.35 -3.60
CA ASP A 346 -3.13 -8.39 -2.94
C ASP A 346 -1.81 -9.05 -2.47
N ALA A 347 -1.09 -9.70 -3.39
CA ALA A 347 0.24 -10.26 -3.10
C ALA A 347 1.29 -9.17 -2.86
N PHE A 348 0.99 -7.93 -3.27
CA PHE A 348 2.00 -6.93 -3.45
C PHE A 348 2.45 -6.30 -2.14
N PRO A 349 1.63 -5.96 -1.12
CA PRO A 349 2.14 -5.54 0.18
C PRO A 349 2.84 -6.67 0.96
N GLY A 350 4.17 -6.61 1.10
CA GLY A 350 4.90 -7.37 2.11
C GLY A 350 5.24 -8.83 1.80
N ILE A 351 5.26 -9.26 0.52
CA ILE A 351 5.91 -10.52 0.13
C ILE A 351 7.33 -10.24 -0.37
N PRO A 352 8.39 -10.62 0.37
CA PRO A 352 9.76 -10.48 -0.10
C PRO A 352 10.05 -11.40 -1.29
N PRO A 353 10.90 -10.98 -2.24
CA PRO A 353 11.57 -11.92 -3.12
C PRO A 353 12.28 -13.01 -2.31
N GLY A 354 12.27 -14.23 -2.85
CA GLY A 354 12.71 -15.48 -2.24
C GLY A 354 11.63 -16.16 -1.38
N SER A 355 10.41 -15.63 -1.30
CA SER A 355 9.35 -16.24 -0.49
C SER A 355 8.99 -17.65 -0.99
N PRO A 356 8.97 -18.66 -0.11
CA PRO A 356 8.69 -20.03 -0.52
C PRO A 356 7.25 -20.17 -1.01
N ASN A 357 7.02 -21.12 -1.91
CA ASN A 357 5.69 -21.43 -2.45
C ASN A 357 5.06 -20.30 -3.31
N MET A 358 5.85 -19.32 -3.76
CA MET A 358 5.37 -18.28 -4.68
C MET A 358 5.48 -18.66 -6.16
N GLY A 359 6.37 -19.57 -6.55
CA GLY A 359 6.57 -19.88 -7.98
C GLY A 359 5.29 -20.27 -8.71
N GLY A 360 5.03 -19.62 -9.83
CA GLY A 360 3.81 -19.75 -10.65
C GLY A 360 2.59 -18.99 -10.14
N VAL A 361 2.63 -18.35 -8.95
CA VAL A 361 1.53 -17.50 -8.45
C VAL A 361 1.41 -16.28 -9.35
N VAL A 362 0.19 -15.92 -9.72
CA VAL A 362 -0.11 -14.70 -10.48
C VAL A 362 -0.68 -13.64 -9.54
N SER A 363 -0.25 -12.39 -9.68
CA SER A 363 -0.74 -11.26 -8.89
C SER A 363 -0.67 -9.97 -9.70
N VAL A 364 -0.91 -8.83 -9.06
CA VAL A 364 -0.68 -7.49 -9.63
C VAL A 364 0.36 -6.72 -8.83
N ILE A 365 1.04 -5.76 -9.45
CA ILE A 365 1.88 -4.76 -8.78
C ILE A 365 1.53 -3.36 -9.30
N TYR A 366 1.63 -2.32 -8.48
CA TYR A 366 1.32 -0.93 -8.87
C TYR A 366 2.43 0.07 -8.48
N THR A 367 3.39 -0.37 -7.66
CA THR A 367 4.71 0.26 -7.55
C THR A 367 5.78 -0.73 -8.02
N TYR A 368 7.01 -0.26 -8.22
CA TYR A 368 8.13 -1.14 -8.54
C TYR A 368 8.37 -2.12 -7.38
N ALA A 369 8.54 -3.39 -7.75
CA ALA A 369 8.79 -4.49 -6.82
C ALA A 369 10.27 -4.52 -6.38
N PRO A 370 10.61 -5.21 -5.27
CA PRO A 370 12.00 -5.20 -4.79
C PRO A 370 13.01 -5.86 -5.74
N ASN A 371 12.57 -6.75 -6.63
CA ASN A 371 13.41 -7.32 -7.70
C ASN A 371 13.55 -6.39 -8.92
N GLN A 372 12.87 -5.24 -8.91
CA GLN A 372 12.98 -4.13 -9.88
C GLN A 372 13.69 -2.92 -9.25
N ALA A 373 14.60 -3.19 -8.29
CA ALA A 373 15.29 -2.17 -7.51
C ALA A 373 16.13 -1.19 -8.35
N ASP A 374 16.44 -1.54 -9.60
CA ASP A 374 17.18 -0.74 -10.55
C ASP A 374 16.30 0.24 -11.36
N LEU A 375 14.98 0.18 -11.22
CA LEU A 375 14.04 1.04 -11.97
C LEU A 375 13.68 2.32 -11.20
N GLY A 376 13.62 3.43 -11.94
CA GLY A 376 13.19 4.73 -11.41
C GLY A 376 13.96 5.14 -10.16
N CYS A 377 13.24 5.57 -9.13
CA CYS A 377 13.79 5.96 -7.83
C CYS A 377 13.92 4.81 -6.83
N SER A 378 13.64 3.56 -7.24
CA SER A 378 13.81 2.39 -6.37
C SER A 378 15.22 2.26 -5.78
N PRO A 379 16.33 2.60 -6.50
CA PRO A 379 17.67 2.53 -5.91
C PRO A 379 17.83 3.48 -4.72
N GLN A 380 17.27 4.69 -4.81
CA GLN A 380 17.33 5.67 -3.73
C GLN A 380 16.47 5.22 -2.53
N VAL A 381 15.26 4.72 -2.80
CA VAL A 381 14.38 4.17 -1.76
C VAL A 381 15.04 2.98 -1.05
N GLN A 382 15.62 2.05 -1.82
CA GLN A 382 16.34 0.90 -1.30
C GLN A 382 17.49 1.34 -0.39
N GLY A 383 18.34 2.28 -0.84
CA GLY A 383 19.45 2.78 -0.04
C GLY A 383 18.98 3.39 1.29
N LEU A 384 17.92 4.19 1.28
CA LEU A 384 17.36 4.80 2.49
C LEU A 384 16.83 3.76 3.49
N VAL A 385 16.12 2.73 3.03
CA VAL A 385 15.58 1.70 3.93
C VAL A 385 16.66 0.77 4.47
N GLU A 386 17.66 0.42 3.65
CA GLU A 386 18.77 -0.42 4.07
C GLU A 386 19.66 0.31 5.09
N ASP A 387 19.94 1.60 4.89
CA ASP A 387 20.67 2.44 5.85
C ASP A 387 19.94 2.55 7.20
N ALA A 388 18.60 2.50 7.18
CA ALA A 388 17.77 2.47 8.38
C ALA A 388 17.63 1.08 9.01
N GLY A 389 18.18 0.03 8.38
CA GLY A 389 18.07 -1.36 8.84
C GLY A 389 16.66 -1.97 8.65
N LEU A 390 15.85 -1.39 7.77
CA LEU A 390 14.53 -1.90 7.40
C LEU A 390 14.63 -2.80 6.16
N PRO A 391 13.75 -3.80 6.00
CA PRO A 391 13.74 -4.62 4.80
C PRO A 391 13.22 -3.80 3.61
N PHE A 392 13.90 -3.91 2.47
CA PHE A 392 13.36 -3.41 1.20
C PHE A 392 12.31 -4.39 0.68
N ASP A 393 11.06 -4.14 1.05
CA ASP A 393 9.88 -4.79 0.49
C ASP A 393 8.97 -3.73 -0.13
N SER A 394 7.88 -4.17 -0.75
CA SER A 394 6.88 -3.28 -1.37
C SER A 394 6.20 -2.29 -0.42
N ARG A 395 6.24 -2.50 0.91
CA ARG A 395 5.79 -1.48 1.86
C ARG A 395 6.67 -0.25 1.79
N ALA A 396 7.97 -0.44 1.51
CA ALA A 396 8.91 0.65 1.28
C ALA A 396 8.53 1.47 0.04
N THR A 397 8.28 0.83 -1.11
CA THR A 397 7.94 1.58 -2.35
C THR A 397 6.55 2.20 -2.28
N GLY A 398 5.58 1.55 -1.63
CA GLY A 398 4.27 2.15 -1.35
C GLY A 398 4.35 3.37 -0.43
N ALA A 399 5.07 3.27 0.69
CA ALA A 399 5.26 4.41 1.60
C ALA A 399 6.09 5.54 0.96
N ALA A 400 7.06 5.20 0.11
CA ALA A 400 7.83 6.19 -0.65
C ALA A 400 6.92 6.96 -1.61
N TYR A 401 6.06 6.26 -2.35
CA TYR A 401 5.05 6.90 -3.18
C TYR A 401 4.16 7.87 -2.37
N TRP A 402 3.60 7.43 -1.23
CA TRP A 402 2.72 8.29 -0.42
C TRP A 402 3.42 9.54 0.11
N VAL A 403 4.66 9.41 0.55
CA VAL A 403 5.43 10.55 1.07
C VAL A 403 5.85 11.48 -0.07
N ASP A 404 6.24 10.97 -1.23
CA ASP A 404 6.62 11.78 -2.39
C ASP A 404 5.42 12.56 -2.94
N ALA A 405 4.26 11.90 -3.07
CA ALA A 405 3.02 12.55 -3.44
C ALA A 405 2.58 13.60 -2.40
N LEU A 406 2.79 13.35 -1.10
CA LEU A 406 2.53 14.34 -0.06
C LEU A 406 3.48 15.54 -0.16
N VAL A 407 4.77 15.32 -0.40
CA VAL A 407 5.77 16.37 -0.60
C VAL A 407 5.37 17.26 -1.76
N ARG A 408 5.04 16.66 -2.90
CA ARG A 408 4.52 17.36 -4.08
C ARG A 408 3.29 18.19 -3.74
N SER A 409 2.30 17.60 -3.08
CA SER A 409 1.03 18.25 -2.70
C SER A 409 1.24 19.47 -1.80
N LEU A 410 2.06 19.33 -0.75
CA LEU A 410 2.35 20.43 0.18
C LEU A 410 3.23 21.51 -0.47
N THR A 411 4.13 21.14 -1.37
CA THR A 411 4.96 22.11 -2.10
C THR A 411 4.10 22.97 -3.03
N LEU A 412 3.17 22.34 -3.77
CA LEU A 412 2.17 23.01 -4.61
C LEU A 412 1.24 23.92 -3.80
N ALA A 413 0.81 23.49 -2.61
CA ALA A 413 -0.04 24.28 -1.72
C ALA A 413 0.63 25.60 -1.27
N GLY A 414 1.96 25.67 -1.37
CA GLY A 414 2.73 26.88 -1.14
C GLY A 414 3.03 27.17 0.35
N PRO A 415 3.63 28.33 0.65
CA PRO A 415 4.11 28.66 1.99
C PRO A 415 3.03 28.98 3.02
N ASP A 416 1.76 29.14 2.62
CA ASP A 416 0.61 29.37 3.51
C ASP A 416 -0.47 28.28 3.30
N PRO A 417 -0.19 27.02 3.64
CA PRO A 417 -1.09 25.92 3.33
C PRO A 417 -2.35 25.96 4.20
N THR A 418 -3.50 25.80 3.54
CA THR A 418 -4.82 25.56 4.16
C THR A 418 -5.35 24.22 3.68
N ARG A 419 -6.34 23.64 4.36
CA ARG A 419 -6.93 22.36 3.92
C ARG A 419 -7.57 22.48 2.55
N GLU A 420 -8.29 23.58 2.32
CA GLU A 420 -8.89 23.91 1.03
C GLU A 420 -7.82 24.12 -0.05
N GLY A 421 -6.77 24.87 0.25
CA GLY A 421 -5.67 25.12 -0.68
C GLY A 421 -4.85 23.86 -1.00
N LEU A 422 -4.70 22.94 -0.05
CA LEU A 422 -4.06 21.64 -0.30
C LEU A 422 -4.88 20.80 -1.28
N ILE A 423 -6.19 20.72 -1.11
CA ILE A 423 -7.09 19.98 -2.02
C ILE A 423 -7.03 20.59 -3.42
N GLU A 424 -7.15 21.92 -3.52
CA GLU A 424 -7.06 22.64 -4.81
C GLU A 424 -5.70 22.43 -5.48
N ALA A 425 -4.61 22.45 -4.70
CA ALA A 425 -3.26 22.17 -5.20
C ALA A 425 -3.13 20.75 -5.76
N MET A 426 -3.71 19.75 -5.09
CA MET A 426 -3.70 18.37 -5.57
C MET A 426 -4.51 18.22 -6.85
N GLU A 427 -5.73 18.74 -6.91
CA GLU A 427 -6.59 18.68 -8.08
C GLU A 427 -6.00 19.40 -9.31
N MET A 428 -5.07 20.34 -9.11
CA MET A 428 -4.39 21.07 -10.18
C MET A 428 -3.00 20.53 -10.54
N GLY A 429 -2.32 19.88 -9.59
CA GLY A 429 -0.88 19.63 -9.67
C GLY A 429 -0.48 18.20 -10.05
N PHE A 430 -1.46 17.32 -10.21
CA PHE A 430 -1.31 15.94 -10.70
C PHE A 430 -2.05 15.78 -12.04
N ASP A 431 -1.73 16.62 -13.02
CA ASP A 431 -2.29 16.58 -14.38
C ASP A 431 -1.54 15.62 -15.34
N GLY A 432 -0.74 14.70 -14.77
CA GLY A 432 0.18 13.83 -15.51
C GLY A 432 1.54 14.45 -15.84
N SER A 433 1.78 15.73 -15.52
CA SER A 433 3.11 16.35 -15.70
C SER A 433 4.14 15.94 -14.64
N TRP A 434 3.66 15.46 -13.48
CA TRP A 434 4.51 14.92 -12.43
C TRP A 434 4.73 13.43 -12.62
N SER A 435 6.00 13.01 -12.49
CA SER A 435 6.40 11.62 -12.65
C SER A 435 6.55 10.95 -11.29
N CYS A 436 5.77 9.89 -11.03
CA CYS A 436 5.98 9.07 -9.84
C CYS A 436 7.21 8.18 -10.05
N GLY A 437 8.26 8.42 -9.27
CA GLY A 437 9.54 7.71 -9.42
C GLY A 437 9.53 6.22 -9.04
N VAL A 438 8.46 5.73 -8.39
CA VAL A 438 8.35 4.32 -7.96
C VAL A 438 7.06 3.65 -8.41
N CYS A 439 6.22 4.32 -9.20
CA CYS A 439 4.94 3.77 -9.65
C CYS A 439 5.08 3.10 -11.02
N VAL A 440 4.18 2.18 -11.32
CA VAL A 440 4.11 1.52 -12.63
C VAL A 440 3.50 2.45 -13.71
N GLY A 441 2.66 3.39 -13.31
CA GLY A 441 2.06 4.38 -14.20
C GLY A 441 1.98 5.77 -13.56
N PRO A 442 1.42 6.76 -14.29
CA PRO A 442 1.30 8.12 -13.80
C PRO A 442 0.31 8.19 -12.63
N THR A 443 0.47 9.24 -11.81
CA THR A 443 -0.55 9.67 -10.85
C THR A 443 -1.27 10.88 -11.44
N ILE A 444 -2.55 10.70 -11.74
CA ILE A 444 -3.41 11.75 -12.27
C ILE A 444 -4.52 12.00 -11.23
N LEU A 445 -4.80 13.26 -10.92
CA LEU A 445 -5.90 13.67 -10.06
C LEU A 445 -6.61 14.86 -10.65
N GLY A 446 -7.88 14.99 -10.33
CA GLY A 446 -8.66 16.17 -10.62
C GLY A 446 -9.95 16.22 -9.81
N PRO A 447 -10.77 17.28 -9.96
CA PRO A 447 -11.96 17.49 -9.14
C PRO A 447 -13.04 16.39 -9.26
N GLN A 448 -12.89 15.46 -10.21
CA GLN A 448 -13.79 14.33 -10.43
C GLN A 448 -13.10 12.98 -10.24
N ASP A 449 -11.81 12.95 -9.94
CA ASP A 449 -11.04 11.73 -9.81
C ASP A 449 -9.91 11.88 -8.81
N HIS A 450 -10.08 11.21 -7.67
CA HIS A 450 -9.11 11.18 -6.58
C HIS A 450 -8.46 9.78 -6.43
N TRP A 451 -8.43 9.01 -7.51
CA TRP A 451 -7.69 7.76 -7.61
C TRP A 451 -6.28 8.01 -8.09
N THR A 452 -5.32 7.79 -7.22
CA THR A 452 -3.93 8.16 -7.53
C THR A 452 -3.15 7.10 -8.28
N LEU A 453 -3.58 5.85 -8.15
CA LEU A 453 -2.96 4.70 -8.78
C LEU A 453 -4.04 3.90 -9.49
N GLU A 454 -4.00 3.97 -10.81
CA GLU A 454 -4.97 3.29 -11.69
C GLU A 454 -4.27 2.40 -12.72
N THR A 455 -2.94 2.44 -12.74
CA THR A 455 -2.12 1.56 -13.55
C THR A 455 -1.53 0.45 -12.69
N LEU A 456 -1.66 -0.78 -13.14
CA LEU A 456 -1.08 -1.95 -12.51
C LEU A 456 -0.44 -2.88 -13.53
N TRP A 457 0.47 -3.73 -13.08
CA TRP A 457 1.12 -4.74 -13.88
C TRP A 457 0.68 -6.13 -13.43
N PRO A 458 0.03 -6.93 -14.28
CA PRO A 458 -0.12 -8.36 -14.02
C PRO A 458 1.26 -9.02 -14.03
N VAL A 459 1.55 -9.78 -12.99
CA VAL A 459 2.85 -10.43 -12.80
C VAL A 459 2.66 -11.89 -12.47
N GLN A 460 3.67 -12.71 -12.79
CA GLN A 460 3.81 -14.06 -12.30
C GLN A 460 5.11 -14.18 -11.51
N TRP A 461 5.03 -14.78 -10.34
CA TRP A 461 6.18 -15.07 -9.49
C TRP A 461 6.99 -16.22 -10.10
N ASP A 462 8.29 -16.03 -10.21
CA ASP A 462 9.22 -17.01 -10.78
C ASP A 462 9.33 -18.32 -9.97
N ASP A 463 9.68 -19.41 -10.65
CA ASP A 463 9.64 -20.79 -10.10
C ASP A 463 10.61 -21.08 -8.94
N GLU A 464 11.44 -20.10 -8.54
CA GLU A 464 12.35 -20.17 -7.39
C GLU A 464 12.12 -19.06 -6.34
N GLY A 465 11.08 -18.23 -6.53
CA GLY A 465 10.71 -17.15 -5.63
C GLY A 465 11.49 -15.84 -5.82
N GLY A 466 12.45 -15.74 -6.73
CA GLY A 466 13.17 -14.51 -7.14
C GLY A 466 12.33 -13.31 -7.62
N GLY A 467 11.00 -13.34 -7.49
CA GLY A 467 10.12 -12.17 -7.43
C GLY A 467 9.09 -12.13 -8.55
N PRO A 468 8.21 -11.11 -8.56
CA PRO A 468 7.22 -10.95 -9.61
C PRO A 468 7.87 -10.58 -10.96
N VAL A 469 7.45 -11.24 -12.04
CA VAL A 469 7.85 -10.98 -13.42
C VAL A 469 6.64 -10.51 -14.22
N PRO A 470 6.69 -9.37 -14.93
CA PRO A 470 5.59 -8.90 -15.76
C PRO A 470 5.13 -9.92 -16.79
N LEU A 471 3.81 -10.11 -16.90
CA LEU A 471 3.17 -11.01 -17.87
C LEU A 471 2.89 -10.33 -19.22
N GLN A 472 2.71 -9.02 -19.20
CA GLN A 472 2.33 -8.18 -20.34
C GLN A 472 2.73 -6.73 -20.05
N ASP A 473 2.32 -5.75 -20.86
CA ASP A 473 2.46 -4.32 -20.54
C ASP A 473 1.47 -3.90 -19.43
N PRO A 474 1.73 -2.78 -18.71
CA PRO A 474 0.84 -2.31 -17.67
C PRO A 474 -0.59 -2.06 -18.18
N ILE A 475 -1.58 -2.44 -17.37
CA ILE A 475 -2.99 -2.15 -17.61
C ILE A 475 -3.31 -0.84 -16.88
N SER A 476 -3.81 0.14 -17.62
CA SER A 476 -4.34 1.37 -17.04
C SER A 476 -5.87 1.33 -17.01
N TYR A 477 -6.42 1.63 -15.84
CA TYR A 477 -7.84 1.83 -15.60
C TYR A 477 -8.18 3.31 -15.41
N GLU A 478 -7.30 4.21 -15.86
CA GLU A 478 -7.40 5.67 -15.71
C GLU A 478 -8.83 6.21 -15.88
N THR A 479 -9.30 6.94 -14.88
CA THR A 479 -10.67 7.44 -14.75
C THR A 479 -10.80 8.96 -14.75
N SER A 480 -9.69 9.70 -14.89
CA SER A 480 -9.61 11.17 -14.79
C SER A 480 -10.46 11.97 -15.78
N GLU A 481 -10.98 11.35 -16.84
CA GLU A 481 -12.04 11.96 -17.66
C GLU A 481 -13.40 12.07 -16.92
N GLY A 482 -13.44 11.77 -15.61
CA GLY A 482 -14.60 11.90 -14.74
C GLY A 482 -15.63 10.80 -14.93
N LEU A 483 -15.20 9.68 -15.51
CA LEU A 483 -16.07 8.54 -15.79
C LEU A 483 -16.03 7.50 -14.68
N GLY A 484 -15.01 7.52 -13.82
CA GLY A 484 -14.82 6.55 -12.75
C GLY A 484 -14.73 5.10 -13.25
N ILE A 485 -14.62 4.16 -12.31
CA ILE A 485 -14.99 2.76 -12.47
C ILE A 485 -16.43 2.64 -12.99
N ARG A 486 -17.27 3.65 -12.72
CA ARG A 486 -18.69 3.78 -13.13
C ARG A 486 -18.94 3.79 -14.64
N GLY A 487 -17.97 4.19 -15.47
CA GLY A 487 -18.25 4.57 -16.86
C GLY A 487 -17.33 3.97 -17.92
N ASN A 488 -16.14 3.49 -17.56
CA ASN A 488 -15.10 3.25 -18.55
C ASN A 488 -14.30 1.95 -18.42
N VAL A 489 -14.49 1.12 -17.39
CA VAL A 489 -13.72 -0.12 -17.34
C VAL A 489 -14.30 -1.14 -18.33
N PRO A 490 -13.58 -1.52 -19.41
CA PRO A 490 -14.11 -2.37 -20.45
C PRO A 490 -14.60 -3.71 -19.87
N GLY A 491 -15.87 -4.03 -20.13
CA GLY A 491 -16.45 -5.30 -19.70
C GLY A 491 -16.96 -5.34 -18.26
N PHE A 492 -16.81 -4.28 -17.46
CA PHE A 492 -17.42 -4.18 -16.14
C PHE A 492 -18.71 -3.33 -16.21
N ASP A 493 -19.83 -3.88 -15.77
CA ASP A 493 -21.10 -3.14 -15.66
C ASP A 493 -21.35 -2.83 -14.18
N CYS A 494 -21.17 -1.57 -13.82
CA CYS A 494 -21.35 -1.10 -12.46
C CYS A 494 -22.86 -0.92 -12.18
N THR A 495 -23.45 -1.88 -11.49
CA THR A 495 -24.87 -1.88 -11.10
C THR A 495 -25.00 -1.52 -9.62
N PRO A 496 -26.17 -1.06 -9.12
CA PRO A 496 -26.37 -0.89 -7.68
C PRO A 496 -26.17 -2.16 -6.83
N GLU A 497 -26.09 -3.34 -7.46
CA GLU A 497 -25.86 -4.63 -6.80
C GLU A 497 -24.36 -4.98 -6.76
N THR A 498 -23.60 -4.70 -7.83
CA THR A 498 -22.15 -4.93 -7.95
C THR A 498 -21.29 -3.76 -7.43
N CYS A 499 -21.88 -2.57 -7.44
CA CYS A 499 -21.37 -1.31 -6.94
C CYS A 499 -22.42 -0.70 -5.99
N PRO A 500 -22.54 -1.18 -4.74
CA PRO A 500 -23.61 -0.78 -3.82
C PRO A 500 -23.36 0.64 -3.27
N TRP A 501 -23.54 1.64 -4.12
CA TRP A 501 -23.60 3.05 -3.76
C TRP A 501 -25.07 3.48 -3.88
N GLU A 502 -25.63 4.02 -2.79
CA GLU A 502 -26.98 4.59 -2.83
C GLU A 502 -27.03 5.77 -3.83
N GLU A 503 -28.08 5.78 -4.68
CA GLU A 503 -28.40 6.81 -5.70
C GLU A 503 -28.39 8.25 -5.18
#